data_AF-A0A2B7Y9B2-F1
#
_entry.id   AF-A0A2B7Y9B2-F1
#
_cell.length_a   1.000
_cell.length_b   1.000
_cell.length_c   1.000
_cell.angle_alpha   90.00
_cell.angle_beta   90.00
_cell.angle_gamma   90.00
#
_symmetry.space_group_name_H-M   'P 1'
#
loop_
_entity.id
_entity.type
_entity.pdbx_description
1 polymer ?
#
loop_
_entity_poly.entity_id
_entity_poly.type
_entity_poly.pdbx_seq_one_letter_code
_entity_poly.pdbx_strand_id
1 'polypeptide(L)'
;MCNGFSSRISQGGATAFLRPLSTYDNEPKSNDTIFDYQVTLHEDPTARADGIHLSISKPLDDQAEPTQIQPSPVEAFRSYWVEIHPDGDLTPSKSRDALPPLHRFPLQNLTSPQNLEFSPTAALASINLIPGQTKSNAKRLRLDACETGVIGRRMSVVDATGMRVAEGVIGWN
;
A
#
# COMPACT_ATOMS: atom_id res chain seq x y z
N MET A 1 -3.69 23.70 -10.48
CA MET A 1 -4.56 22.76 -9.73
C MET A 1 -3.61 21.78 -9.04
N CYS A 2 -3.33 21.76 -7.73
CA CYS A 2 -3.80 22.48 -6.55
C CYS A 2 -2.65 23.36 -5.99
N ASN A 3 -2.87 24.67 -5.83
CA ASN A 3 -1.89 25.60 -5.23
C ASN A 3 -2.28 25.99 -3.79
N GLY A 4 -3.03 25.13 -3.10
CA GLY A 4 -3.48 25.37 -1.73
C GLY A 4 -2.65 24.57 -0.74
N PHE A 5 -1.93 25.25 0.15
CA PHE A 5 -1.40 24.62 1.35
C PHE A 5 -2.58 24.15 2.19
N SER A 6 -2.80 22.83 2.25
CA SER A 6 -3.74 22.24 3.20
C SER A 6 -3.01 22.02 4.52
N SER A 7 -3.44 22.71 5.57
CA SER A 7 -3.00 22.45 6.96
C SER A 7 -3.74 21.27 7.61
N ARG A 8 -4.64 20.61 6.88
CA ARG A 8 -5.36 19.44 7.38
C ARG A 8 -4.39 18.26 7.46
N ILE A 9 -4.09 17.85 8.68
CA ILE A 9 -3.39 16.60 9.00
C ILE A 9 -4.45 15.50 9.04
N SER A 10 -4.16 14.31 8.52
CA SER A 10 -5.10 13.19 8.66
C SER A 10 -5.25 12.88 10.13
N GLN A 11 -6.47 12.89 10.65
CA GLN A 11 -6.73 12.29 11.96
C GLN A 11 -6.98 10.77 11.86
N GLY A 12 -7.21 10.24 10.65
CA GLY A 12 -7.62 8.85 10.40
C GLY A 12 -6.61 7.97 9.66
N GLY A 13 -5.43 8.52 9.32
CA GLY A 13 -4.44 7.86 8.46
C GLY A 13 -4.67 8.09 6.96
N ALA A 14 -4.10 7.23 6.13
CA ALA A 14 -4.26 7.25 4.68
C ALA A 14 -4.61 5.85 4.18
N THR A 15 -5.36 5.76 3.08
CA THR A 15 -5.79 4.49 2.50
C THR A 15 -5.55 4.48 1.00
N ALA A 16 -5.16 3.34 0.45
CA ALA A 16 -5.04 3.12 -0.99
C ALA A 16 -5.76 1.83 -1.35
N PHE A 17 -6.67 1.91 -2.31
CA PHE A 17 -7.30 0.73 -2.92
C PHE A 17 -6.51 0.37 -4.17
N LEU A 18 -5.82 -0.77 -4.12
CA LEU A 18 -4.93 -1.22 -5.16
C LEU A 18 -5.65 -2.16 -6.12
N ARG A 19 -5.58 -1.82 -7.40
CA ARG A 19 -6.06 -2.67 -8.49
C ARG A 19 -4.95 -3.56 -9.00
N PRO A 20 -5.18 -4.86 -9.17
CA PRO A 20 -4.23 -5.72 -9.87
C PRO A 20 -3.94 -5.20 -11.27
N LEU A 21 -2.68 -5.26 -11.66
CA LEU A 21 -2.27 -5.08 -13.03
C LEU A 21 -2.33 -6.43 -13.71
N SER A 22 -3.29 -6.62 -14.62
CA SER A 22 -3.42 -7.85 -15.41
C SER A 22 -2.13 -8.05 -16.21
N THR A 23 -1.25 -8.90 -15.69
CA THR A 23 0.08 -9.13 -16.30
C THR A 23 0.02 -10.10 -17.47
N TYR A 24 -1.16 -10.68 -17.74
CA TYR A 24 -1.40 -11.64 -18.82
C TYR A 24 -2.71 -11.33 -19.54
N ASP A 25 -2.61 -11.08 -20.85
CA ASP A 25 -3.66 -10.64 -21.78
C ASP A 25 -4.76 -11.69 -22.11
N ASN A 26 -4.96 -12.75 -21.32
CA ASN A 26 -5.63 -13.96 -21.84
C ASN A 26 -6.82 -14.53 -21.04
N GLU A 27 -7.55 -13.78 -20.22
CA GLU A 27 -8.85 -14.25 -19.74
C GLU A 27 -9.91 -13.12 -19.69
N PRO A 28 -11.14 -13.36 -20.16
CA PRO A 28 -12.22 -12.39 -20.12
C PRO A 28 -12.60 -12.07 -18.67
N LYS A 29 -12.43 -10.79 -18.31
CA LYS A 29 -12.80 -10.20 -17.01
C LYS A 29 -14.23 -10.56 -16.60
N SER A 30 -14.37 -11.44 -15.61
CA SER A 30 -15.52 -11.44 -14.73
C SER A 30 -15.50 -10.13 -13.93
N ASN A 31 -16.60 -9.40 -13.94
CA ASN A 31 -16.67 -7.97 -13.61
C ASN A 31 -16.78 -7.64 -12.10
N ASP A 32 -16.61 -8.57 -11.17
CA ASP A 32 -17.21 -8.37 -9.83
C ASP A 32 -16.28 -8.13 -8.64
N THR A 33 -14.96 -8.05 -8.82
CA THR A 33 -14.07 -7.53 -7.75
C THR A 33 -13.11 -6.50 -8.30
N ILE A 34 -13.45 -5.21 -8.15
CA ILE A 34 -12.70 -4.10 -8.75
C ILE A 34 -11.36 -3.84 -8.03
N PHE A 35 -11.18 -4.27 -6.77
CA PHE A 35 -9.94 -4.08 -6.02
C PHE A 35 -9.58 -5.34 -5.22
N ASP A 36 -8.32 -5.75 -5.28
CA ASP A 36 -7.86 -6.94 -4.56
C ASP A 36 -7.26 -6.61 -3.20
N TYR A 37 -6.78 -5.37 -3.02
CA TYR A 37 -6.08 -4.98 -1.79
C TYR A 37 -6.44 -3.57 -1.35
N GLN A 38 -6.71 -3.42 -0.06
CA GLN A 38 -6.74 -2.14 0.63
C GLN A 38 -5.47 -2.03 1.48
N VAL A 39 -4.73 -0.94 1.30
CA VAL A 39 -3.55 -0.63 2.10
C VAL A 39 -3.84 0.59 2.95
N THR A 40 -3.77 0.44 4.26
CA THR A 40 -3.96 1.55 5.21
C THR A 40 -2.64 1.90 5.87
N LEU A 41 -2.34 3.19 5.93
CA LEU A 41 -1.21 3.79 6.62
C LEU A 41 -1.75 4.60 7.80
N HIS A 42 -1.30 4.31 9.02
CA HIS A 42 -1.66 5.12 10.18
C HIS A 42 -0.43 5.46 11.00
N GLU A 43 -0.45 6.63 11.63
CA GLU A 43 0.54 6.98 12.63
C GLU A 43 0.29 6.10 13.87
N ASP A 44 1.31 5.40 14.34
CA ASP A 44 1.24 4.64 15.58
C ASP A 44 1.69 5.57 16.74
N PRO A 45 0.77 6.08 17.57
CA PRO A 45 1.11 6.97 18.68
C PRO A 45 1.85 6.25 19.81
N THR A 46 1.86 4.92 19.81
CA THR A 46 2.51 4.10 20.85
C THR A 46 3.95 3.75 20.51
N ALA A 47 4.33 3.86 19.24
CA ALA A 47 5.71 3.69 18.81
C ALA A 47 6.58 4.84 19.34
N ARG A 48 7.61 4.51 20.13
CA ARG A 48 8.59 5.49 20.67
C ARG A 48 9.28 6.34 19.60
N ALA A 49 9.26 5.90 18.35
CA ALA A 49 9.67 6.67 17.19
C ALA A 49 8.45 6.78 16.28
N ASP A 50 8.11 8.01 15.86
CA ASP A 50 7.02 8.38 14.93
C ASP A 50 6.87 7.39 13.76
N GLY A 51 6.20 6.27 14.02
CA GLY A 51 6.15 5.11 13.14
C GLY A 51 4.86 5.16 12.33
N ILE A 52 4.94 4.78 11.06
CA ILE A 52 3.73 4.53 10.28
C ILE A 52 3.47 3.03 10.29
N HIS A 53 2.34 2.60 10.83
CA HIS A 53 1.88 1.24 10.68
C HIS A 53 1.15 1.10 9.34
N LEU A 54 1.66 0.20 8.51
CA LEU A 54 1.08 -0.20 7.24
C LEU A 54 0.37 -1.53 7.43
N SER A 55 -0.90 -1.59 7.04
CA SER A 55 -1.66 -2.85 6.96
C SER A 55 -2.25 -3.05 5.57
N ILE A 56 -2.23 -4.29 5.11
CA ILE A 56 -2.80 -4.74 3.84
C ILE A 56 -3.97 -5.65 4.19
N SER A 57 -5.17 -5.36 3.70
CA SER A 57 -6.37 -6.18 3.81
C SER A 57 -6.92 -6.50 2.42
N LYS A 58 -7.67 -7.61 2.31
CA LYS A 58 -8.55 -7.83 1.16
C LYS A 58 -9.92 -7.24 1.52
N PRO A 59 -10.57 -6.44 0.65
CA PRO A 59 -11.95 -6.06 0.89
C PRO A 59 -12.80 -7.33 1.03
N LEU A 60 -13.62 -7.39 2.07
CA LEU A 60 -14.47 -8.54 2.34
C LEU A 60 -15.52 -8.63 1.23
N ASP A 61 -15.48 -9.68 0.42
CA ASP A 61 -16.61 -10.00 -0.46
C ASP A 61 -17.71 -10.57 0.44
N ASP A 62 -18.85 -9.88 0.52
CA ASP A 62 -20.01 -10.25 1.33
C ASP A 62 -20.70 -11.58 0.89
N GLN A 63 -20.09 -12.38 0.00
CA GLN A 63 -20.75 -13.51 -0.66
C GLN A 63 -19.91 -14.79 -0.89
N ALA A 64 -18.63 -14.87 -0.53
CA ALA A 64 -17.82 -16.06 -0.84
C ALA A 64 -17.62 -16.98 0.38
N GLU A 65 -18.34 -18.10 0.39
CA GLU A 65 -18.08 -19.26 1.25
C GLU A 65 -16.59 -19.69 1.14
N PRO A 66 -15.90 -19.96 2.26
CA PRO A 66 -14.46 -20.23 2.29
C PRO A 66 -14.17 -21.64 1.75
N THR A 67 -14.18 -21.77 0.43
CA THR A 67 -13.86 -23.03 -0.24
C THR A 67 -12.50 -22.88 -0.91
N GLN A 68 -11.57 -23.77 -0.53
CA GLN A 68 -10.20 -23.92 -1.02
C GLN A 68 -9.15 -23.14 -0.21
N ILE A 69 -8.23 -23.91 0.39
CA ILE A 69 -7.05 -23.47 1.14
C ILE A 69 -6.09 -22.82 0.13
N GLN A 70 -6.35 -21.56 -0.22
CA GLN A 70 -5.40 -20.77 -1.01
C GLN A 70 -4.24 -20.40 -0.08
N PRO A 71 -2.97 -20.59 -0.49
CA PRO A 71 -1.83 -20.17 0.32
C PRO A 71 -1.99 -18.70 0.71
N SER A 72 -1.72 -18.40 1.99
CA SER A 72 -1.89 -17.06 2.53
C SER A 72 -1.14 -16.05 1.66
N PRO A 73 -1.81 -15.03 1.11
CA PRO A 73 -1.18 -14.02 0.24
C PRO A 73 0.05 -13.36 0.89
N VAL A 74 0.11 -13.39 2.22
CA VAL A 74 1.18 -12.85 3.06
C VAL A 74 2.55 -13.43 2.72
N GLU A 75 2.64 -14.73 2.42
CA GLU A 75 3.94 -15.35 2.11
C GLU A 75 4.49 -14.85 0.77
N ALA A 76 3.62 -14.68 -0.23
CA ALA A 76 4.01 -14.09 -1.51
C ALA A 76 4.52 -12.65 -1.32
N PHE A 77 3.83 -11.87 -0.48
CA PHE A 77 4.21 -10.48 -0.20
C PHE A 77 5.56 -10.34 0.49
N ARG A 78 6.11 -11.35 1.17
CA ARG A 78 7.43 -11.23 1.82
C ARG A 78 8.56 -10.93 0.83
N SER A 79 8.39 -11.33 -0.43
CA SER A 79 9.35 -11.06 -1.49
C SER A 79 9.12 -9.72 -2.21
N TYR A 80 8.04 -9.02 -1.87
CA TYR A 80 7.57 -7.82 -2.57
C TYR A 80 8.00 -6.54 -1.85
N TRP A 81 7.78 -5.41 -2.51
CA TRP A 81 7.91 -4.09 -1.91
C TRP A 81 6.75 -3.17 -2.29
N VAL A 82 6.49 -2.20 -1.42
CA VAL A 82 5.60 -1.08 -1.69
C VAL A 82 6.42 0.10 -2.17
N GLU A 83 5.98 0.72 -3.26
CA GLU A 83 6.54 1.95 -3.81
C GLU A 83 5.49 3.06 -3.75
N ILE A 84 5.90 4.26 -3.31
CA ILE A 84 5.08 5.47 -3.40
C ILE A 84 5.77 6.43 -4.36
N HIS A 85 5.11 6.77 -5.45
CA HIS A 85 5.65 7.59 -6.54
C HIS A 85 5.34 9.08 -6.33
N PRO A 86 6.09 10.01 -6.97
CA PRO A 86 5.82 11.43 -6.83
C PRO A 86 4.51 11.90 -7.47
N ASP A 87 3.97 11.12 -8.41
CA ASP A 87 2.74 11.41 -9.14
C ASP A 87 1.56 10.57 -8.62
N GLY A 88 0.33 10.94 -8.99
CA GLY A 88 -0.91 10.18 -8.73
C GLY A 88 -1.54 9.59 -9.98
N ASP A 89 -0.80 9.54 -11.09
CA ASP A 89 -1.32 9.14 -12.39
C ASP A 89 -1.31 7.61 -12.50
N LEU A 90 -2.47 7.01 -12.73
CA LEU A 90 -2.60 5.57 -12.99
C LEU A 90 -2.52 5.23 -14.48
N THR A 91 -2.39 6.23 -15.37
CA THR A 91 -2.25 6.01 -16.80
C THR A 91 -0.87 5.42 -17.12
N PRO A 92 -0.79 4.20 -17.69
CA PRO A 92 0.50 3.57 -17.99
C PRO A 92 1.32 4.43 -18.95
N SER A 93 2.55 4.81 -18.57
CA SER A 93 3.47 5.48 -19.48
C SER A 93 4.93 5.29 -19.08
N LYS A 94 5.81 5.16 -20.09
CA LYS A 94 7.26 4.95 -19.88
C LYS A 94 7.93 6.13 -19.17
N SER A 95 7.48 7.35 -19.44
CA SER A 95 8.04 8.56 -18.84
C SER A 95 7.74 8.63 -17.34
N ARG A 96 6.49 8.35 -16.96
CA ARG A 96 6.04 8.26 -15.56
C ARG A 96 6.77 7.14 -14.81
N ASP A 97 6.89 5.98 -15.43
CA ASP A 97 7.46 4.78 -14.81
C ASP A 97 8.98 4.84 -14.66
N ALA A 98 9.64 5.75 -15.38
CA ALA A 98 11.08 6.02 -15.25
C ALA A 98 11.42 6.86 -14.00
N LEU A 99 10.42 7.49 -13.36
CA LEU A 99 10.65 8.30 -12.17
C LEU A 99 10.91 7.40 -10.95
N PRO A 100 11.99 7.64 -10.17
CA PRO A 100 12.24 6.88 -8.96
C PRO A 100 11.13 7.11 -7.93
N PRO A 101 10.76 6.09 -7.14
CA PRO A 101 9.79 6.27 -6.07
C PRO A 101 10.32 7.20 -4.98
N LEU A 102 9.43 7.97 -4.36
CA LEU A 102 9.73 8.78 -3.17
C LEU A 102 10.02 7.90 -1.96
N HIS A 103 9.26 6.81 -1.83
CA HIS A 103 9.40 5.85 -0.75
C HIS A 103 9.35 4.44 -1.28
N ARG A 104 10.19 3.57 -0.72
CA ARG A 104 10.21 2.14 -1.00
C ARG A 104 10.37 1.37 0.29
N PHE A 105 9.45 0.45 0.55
CA PHE A 105 9.42 -0.35 1.78
C PHE A 105 9.38 -1.84 1.45
N PRO A 106 10.34 -2.64 1.95
CA PRO A 106 10.26 -4.08 1.80
C PRO A 106 9.13 -4.66 2.66
N LEU A 107 8.39 -5.62 2.11
CA LEU A 107 7.32 -6.33 2.82
C LEU A 107 7.82 -7.63 3.51
N GLN A 108 9.14 -7.79 3.65
CA GLN A 108 9.78 -8.99 4.22
C GLN A 108 9.33 -9.29 5.65
N ASN A 109 9.14 -8.25 6.46
CA ASN A 109 8.78 -8.33 7.87
C ASN A 109 7.27 -8.20 8.13
N LEU A 110 6.45 -8.56 7.15
CA LEU A 110 5.01 -8.62 7.34
C LEU A 110 4.65 -9.62 8.45
N THR A 111 3.92 -9.13 9.44
CA THR A 111 3.40 -9.94 10.54
C THR A 111 2.06 -10.52 10.10
N SER A 112 1.89 -11.84 10.25
CA SER A 112 0.60 -12.49 10.00
C SER A 112 -0.39 -12.07 11.09
N PRO A 113 -1.65 -11.75 10.76
CA PRO A 113 -2.69 -11.32 11.70
C PRO A 113 -2.95 -12.33 12.82
N GLN A 114 -2.67 -13.62 12.61
CA GLN A 114 -2.81 -14.64 13.65
C GLN A 114 -1.90 -14.40 14.88
N ASN A 115 -0.88 -13.54 14.75
CA ASN A 115 0.01 -13.17 15.85
C ASN A 115 -0.28 -11.76 16.43
N LEU A 116 -1.29 -11.03 15.94
CA LEU A 116 -1.70 -9.75 16.51
C LEU A 116 -3.05 -9.88 17.22
N GLU A 117 -3.05 -9.82 18.55
CA GLU A 117 -4.26 -9.82 19.38
C GLU A 117 -5.22 -8.63 19.13
N PHE A 118 -4.83 -7.64 18.32
CA PHE A 118 -5.58 -6.40 18.07
C PHE A 118 -5.68 -5.98 16.60
N SER A 119 -5.37 -6.88 15.64
CA SER A 119 -5.54 -6.52 14.22
C SER A 119 -7.02 -6.51 13.84
N PRO A 120 -7.51 -5.53 13.05
CA PRO A 120 -8.86 -5.63 12.48
C PRO A 120 -8.98 -6.95 11.72
N THR A 121 -10.07 -7.68 11.94
CA THR A 121 -10.34 -9.06 11.51
C THR A 121 -10.10 -9.33 10.00
N ALA A 122 -9.93 -8.30 9.18
CA ALA A 122 -9.69 -8.37 7.73
C ALA A 122 -8.24 -8.08 7.28
N ALA A 123 -7.33 -7.67 8.17
CA ALA A 123 -5.95 -7.40 7.79
C ALA A 123 -5.23 -8.70 7.43
N LEU A 124 -4.74 -8.81 6.21
CA LEU A 124 -3.91 -9.93 5.75
C LEU A 124 -2.50 -9.83 6.30
N ALA A 125 -1.94 -8.62 6.38
CA ALA A 125 -0.55 -8.44 6.80
C ALA A 125 -0.31 -7.03 7.36
N SER A 126 0.64 -6.87 8.28
CA SER A 126 1.06 -5.54 8.73
C SER A 126 2.55 -5.40 9.01
N ILE A 127 3.04 -4.15 8.95
CA ILE A 127 4.44 -3.78 9.23
C ILE A 127 4.52 -2.37 9.81
N ASN A 128 5.42 -2.18 10.78
CA ASN A 128 5.79 -0.86 11.28
C ASN A 128 6.92 -0.27 10.44
N LEU A 129 6.61 0.80 9.72
CA LEU A 129 7.58 1.60 8.96
C LEU A 129 8.28 2.55 9.94
N ILE A 130 9.44 2.12 10.44
CA ILE A 130 10.27 2.93 11.33
C ILE A 130 11.19 3.83 10.49
N PRO A 131 11.14 5.16 10.65
CA PRO A 131 12.07 6.07 10.00
C PRO A 131 13.53 5.71 10.32
N GLY A 132 14.38 5.53 9.31
CA GLY A 132 15.82 5.30 9.46
C GLY A 132 16.30 3.84 9.50
N GLN A 133 15.42 2.84 9.39
CA GLN A 133 15.86 1.43 9.26
C GLN A 133 16.38 1.07 7.86
N THR A 134 16.02 1.83 6.82
CA THR A 134 16.58 1.65 5.48
C THR A 134 17.80 2.55 5.32
N LYS A 135 18.94 2.02 4.83
CA LYS A 135 20.18 2.78 4.54
C LYS A 135 20.01 3.92 3.52
N SER A 136 18.83 4.07 2.94
CA SER A 136 18.45 5.24 2.15
C SER A 136 18.14 6.40 3.08
N ASN A 137 18.41 7.64 2.67
CA ASN A 137 17.93 8.88 3.31
C ASN A 137 16.38 8.98 3.24
N ALA A 138 15.67 7.97 3.75
CA ALA A 138 14.24 7.85 3.71
C ALA A 138 13.67 8.92 4.63
N LYS A 139 13.30 10.05 4.01
CA LYS A 139 12.53 11.11 4.64
C LYS A 139 11.34 10.46 5.34
N ARG A 140 11.05 10.93 6.56
CA ARG A 140 9.85 10.54 7.33
C ARG A 140 8.64 10.52 6.40
N LEU A 141 7.90 9.40 6.43
CA LEU A 141 6.66 9.28 5.67
C LEU A 141 5.63 10.24 6.28
N ARG A 142 5.09 11.15 5.46
CA ARG A 142 4.14 12.17 5.91
C ARG A 142 2.75 11.88 5.35
N LEU A 143 1.77 11.65 6.23
CA LEU A 143 0.38 11.43 5.86
C LEU A 143 -0.35 12.76 5.60
N ASP A 144 0.16 13.54 4.66
CA ASP A 144 -0.45 14.79 4.21
C ASP A 144 -0.38 14.96 2.68
N ALA A 145 -0.96 16.05 2.17
CA ALA A 145 -0.98 16.40 0.76
C ALA A 145 0.14 17.38 0.36
N CYS A 146 1.18 17.57 1.20
CA CYS A 146 2.28 18.48 0.90
C CYS A 146 3.24 17.90 -0.16
N GLU A 147 4.26 18.67 -0.54
CA GLU A 147 5.29 18.30 -1.53
C GLU A 147 6.01 16.98 -1.21
N THR A 148 6.14 16.63 0.07
CA THR A 148 6.74 15.37 0.54
C THR A 148 5.73 14.45 1.22
N GLY A 149 4.44 14.78 1.13
CA GLY A 149 3.36 13.96 1.67
C GLY A 149 3.16 12.68 0.86
N VAL A 150 2.14 11.89 1.19
CA VAL A 150 1.74 10.72 0.40
C VAL A 150 0.35 10.83 -0.19
N ILE A 151 -0.49 11.74 0.30
CA ILE A 151 -1.86 11.88 -0.19
C ILE A 151 -1.85 12.37 -1.65
N GLY A 152 -2.71 11.77 -2.48
CA GLY A 152 -2.83 12.04 -3.91
C GLY A 152 -1.74 11.40 -4.76
N ARG A 153 -0.86 10.57 -4.17
CA ARG A 153 0.21 9.87 -4.89
C ARG A 153 -0.17 8.43 -5.20
N ARG A 154 0.48 7.89 -6.23
CA ARG A 154 0.37 6.50 -6.64
C ARG A 154 1.16 5.63 -5.66
N MET A 155 0.49 4.61 -5.15
CA MET A 155 1.09 3.47 -4.48
C MET A 155 1.10 2.29 -5.45
N SER A 156 2.22 1.58 -5.49
CA SER A 156 2.37 0.36 -6.26
C SER A 156 2.93 -0.76 -5.38
N VAL A 157 2.46 -1.98 -5.62
CA VAL A 157 3.08 -3.20 -5.09
C VAL A 157 3.88 -3.81 -6.22
N VAL A 158 5.12 -4.18 -5.92
CA VAL A 158 6.09 -4.66 -6.90
C VAL A 158 6.67 -5.98 -6.43
N ASP A 159 6.75 -6.95 -7.32
CA ASP A 159 7.27 -8.28 -7.03
C ASP A 159 8.80 -8.33 -7.00
N ALA A 160 9.35 -9.50 -6.67
CA ALA A 160 10.80 -9.74 -6.60
C ALA A 160 11.55 -9.48 -7.92
N THR A 161 10.86 -9.48 -9.07
CA THR A 161 11.44 -9.23 -10.39
C THR A 161 11.47 -7.74 -10.75
N GLY A 162 10.78 -6.90 -9.97
CA GLY A 162 10.59 -5.48 -10.30
C GLY A 162 9.33 -5.19 -11.10
N MET A 163 8.45 -6.17 -11.30
CA MET A 163 7.19 -5.97 -12.00
C MET A 163 6.10 -5.48 -11.05
N ARG A 164 5.35 -4.45 -11.46
CA ARG A 164 4.21 -3.95 -10.69
C ARG A 164 3.05 -4.93 -10.80
N VAL A 165 2.55 -5.39 -9.66
CA VAL A 165 1.44 -6.34 -9.59
C VAL A 165 0.12 -5.67 -9.23
N ALA A 166 0.17 -4.53 -8.53
CA ALA A 166 -1.02 -3.74 -8.22
C ALA A 166 -0.67 -2.27 -8.06
N GLU A 167 -1.63 -1.38 -8.34
CA GLU A 167 -1.47 0.06 -8.12
C GLU A 167 -2.78 0.76 -7.76
N GLY A 168 -2.66 1.89 -7.07
CA GLY A 168 -3.78 2.72 -6.67
C GLY A 168 -3.33 4.09 -6.20
N VAL A 169 -4.27 4.99 -5.93
CA VAL A 169 -3.98 6.33 -5.41
C VAL A 169 -4.26 6.37 -3.91
N ILE A 170 -3.35 6.98 -3.16
CA ILE A 170 -3.47 7.16 -1.72
C ILE A 170 -4.44 8.32 -1.47
N GLY A 171 -5.55 8.02 -0.80
CA GLY A 171 -6.52 8.98 -0.29
C GLY A 171 -6.41 9.15 1.23
N TRP A 172 -7.17 10.11 1.74
CA TRP A 172 -7.44 10.19 3.18
C TRP A 172 -8.34 9.01 3.58
N ASN A 173 -8.06 8.43 4.75
CA ASN A 173 -8.92 7.45 5.39
C ASN A 173 -9.92 8.14 6.32
#